data_AF-A0A7V9GG58-F1
#
_entry.id   AF-A0A7V9GG58-F1
#
_cell.length_a   1.000
_cell.length_b   1.000
_cell.length_c   1.000
_cell.angle_alpha   90.00
_cell.angle_beta   90.00
_cell.angle_gamma   90.00
#
_symmetry.space_group_name_H-M   'P 1'
#
loop_
_entity.id
_entity.type
_entity.pdbx_description
1 polymer ?
#
loop_
_entity_poly.entity_id
_entity_poly.type
_entity_poly.pdbx_seq_one_letter_code
_entity_poly.pdbx_strand_id
1 'polypeptide(L)' 'MVDAGADRASGRPAAALLPGTPVEVRTRFDDTWSPGFEVVDQDDDGYRLRRLSDQSLLPVPIPTADVRRARKRETWWV' A
#
# COMPACT_ATOMS: atom_id res chain seq x y z
N MET A 1 28.48 -14.56 21.04
CA MET A 1 27.42 -13.64 21.51
C MET A 1 26.77 -13.10 20.25
N VAL A 2 25.68 -13.79 19.85
CA VAL A 2 24.85 -13.69 18.63
C VAL A 2 25.41 -12.91 17.42
N ASP A 3 25.71 -13.65 16.34
CA ASP A 3 25.63 -13.17 14.97
C ASP A 3 24.26 -12.52 14.74
N ALA A 4 24.20 -11.19 14.71
CA ALA A 4 23.04 -10.45 14.28
C ALA A 4 22.97 -10.53 12.75
N GLY A 5 22.24 -11.55 12.27
CA GLY A 5 22.07 -11.92 10.88
C GLY A 5 21.90 -10.72 9.95
N ALA A 6 22.83 -10.64 9.01
CA ALA A 6 22.67 -9.91 7.77
C ALA A 6 21.54 -10.55 6.95
N ASP A 7 20.35 -9.98 7.07
CA ASP A 7 19.39 -9.87 5.98
C ASP A 7 18.65 -8.54 6.14
N ARG A 8 19.39 -7.44 5.96
CA ARG A 8 18.72 -6.20 5.56
C ARG A 8 18.29 -6.44 4.14
N ALA A 9 17.04 -6.87 3.98
CA ALA A 9 16.36 -7.04 2.71
C ALA A 9 16.89 -5.99 1.73
N SER A 10 17.80 -6.43 0.84
CA SER A 10 18.11 -5.70 -0.37
C SER A 10 16.92 -5.94 -1.31
N GLY A 11 15.74 -5.55 -0.83
CA GLY A 11 14.55 -5.51 -1.62
C GLY A 11 14.84 -4.45 -2.66
N ARG A 12 14.95 -4.86 -3.92
CA ARG A 12 14.78 -3.96 -5.05
C ARG A 12 13.69 -2.97 -4.68
N PRO A 13 13.90 -1.64 -4.78
CA PRO A 13 12.85 -0.68 -4.45
C PRO A 13 11.62 -1.14 -5.21
N ALA A 14 10.58 -1.56 -4.48
CA ALA A 14 9.33 -1.97 -5.09
C ALA A 14 8.93 -0.78 -5.96
N ALA A 15 8.79 -1.02 -7.26
CA ALA A 15 8.58 0.05 -8.23
C ALA A 15 7.48 0.98 -7.72
N ALA A 16 7.80 2.27 -7.61
CA ALA A 16 6.91 3.31 -7.13
C ALA A 16 5.51 3.18 -7.74
N LEU A 17 4.47 3.24 -6.91
CA LEU A 17 3.09 3.13 -7.36
C LEU A 17 2.64 4.50 -7.89
N LEU A 18 2.32 4.56 -9.17
CA LEU A 18 1.94 5.82 -9.81
C LEU A 18 0.52 6.25 -9.40
N PRO A 19 0.21 7.56 -9.44
CA PRO A 19 -1.17 8.05 -9.33
C PRO A 19 -2.13 7.31 -10.27
N GLY A 20 -3.35 7.04 -9.80
CA GLY A 20 -4.34 6.20 -10.47
C GLY A 20 -4.13 4.69 -10.27
N THR A 21 -3.07 4.26 -9.58
CA THR A 21 -2.86 2.84 -9.29
C THR A 21 -3.82 2.38 -8.18
N PRO A 22 -4.62 1.32 -8.40
CA PRO A 22 -5.42 0.74 -7.33
C PRO A 22 -4.53 -0.01 -6.33
N VAL A 23 -4.78 0.22 -5.05
CA VAL A 23 -3.95 -0.30 -3.94
C VAL A 23 -4.80 -0.91 -2.83
N GLU A 24 -4.13 -1.75 -2.04
CA GLU A 24 -4.61 -2.25 -0.76
C GLU A 24 -3.78 -1.61 0.36
N VAL A 25 -4.43 -1.28 1.48
CA VAL A 25 -3.80 -0.70 2.67
C VAL A 25 -3.80 -1.73 3.79
N ARG A 26 -2.67 -1.89 4.48
CA ARG A 26 -2.54 -2.77 5.65
C ARG A 26 -3.23 -2.15 6.86
N THR A 27 -4.10 -2.89 7.52
CA THR A 27 -4.72 -2.51 8.79
C THR A 27 -3.88 -3.06 9.93
N ARG A 28 -3.48 -2.21 10.88
CA ARG A 28 -2.66 -2.65 12.03
C ARG A 28 -3.44 -3.45 13.07
N PHE A 29 -4.77 -3.42 13.02
CA PHE A 29 -5.62 -4.11 13.97
C PHE A 29 -5.66 -5.63 13.72
N ASP A 30 -5.83 -6.05 12.45
CA ASP A 30 -5.93 -7.46 12.08
C ASP A 30 -4.75 -7.95 11.22
N ASP A 31 -3.79 -7.09 10.94
CA ASP A 31 -2.69 -7.33 9.99
C ASP A 31 -3.18 -7.71 8.57
N THR A 32 -4.39 -7.26 8.21
CA THR A 32 -5.02 -7.60 6.93
C THR A 32 -4.87 -6.49 5.91
N TRP A 33 -5.01 -6.84 4.63
CA TRP A 33 -4.94 -5.89 3.53
C TRP A 33 -6.35 -5.54 3.07
N SER A 34 -6.70 -4.25 3.17
CA SER A 34 -7.99 -3.72 2.77
C SER A 34 -7.92 -3.11 1.37
N PRO A 35 -8.70 -3.59 0.38
CA PRO A 35 -8.76 -2.98 -0.95
C PRO A 35 -9.64 -1.72 -0.95
N GLY A 36 -9.77 -1.10 -2.13
CA GLY A 36 -10.68 0.03 -2.34
C GLY A 36 -10.00 1.39 -2.22
N PHE A 37 -8.70 1.45 -2.48
CA PHE A 37 -7.93 2.68 -2.46
C PHE A 37 -7.22 2.89 -3.79
N GLU A 38 -6.91 4.14 -4.08
CA GLU A 38 -6.16 4.54 -5.27
C GLU A 38 -5.10 5.57 -4.88
N VAL A 39 -3.90 5.44 -5.46
CA VAL A 39 -2.85 6.44 -5.28
C VAL A 39 -3.26 7.74 -5.97
N VAL A 40 -3.20 8.84 -5.22
CA VAL A 40 -3.41 10.18 -5.75
C VAL A 40 -2.08 10.91 -5.93
N ASP A 41 -1.16 10.69 -5.00
CA ASP A 41 0.18 11.27 -5.03
C ASP A 41 1.16 10.40 -4.24
N GLN A 42 2.45 10.59 -4.49
CA GLN A 42 3.52 9.96 -3.75
C GLN A 42 4.52 11.03 -3.31
N ASP A 43 4.75 11.12 -2.01
CA ASP A 43 5.73 12.00 -1.37
C ASP A 43 6.76 11.18 -0.56
N ASP A 44 7.78 11.83 0.02
CA ASP A 44 8.77 11.18 0.88
C ASP A 44 8.13 10.56 2.15
N ASP A 45 7.01 11.12 2.61
CA ASP A 45 6.22 10.61 3.74
C ASP A 45 5.38 9.36 3.42
N GLY A 46 5.21 9.01 2.14
CA GLY A 46 4.46 7.83 1.71
C GLY A 46 3.49 8.10 0.55
N TYR A 47 2.34 7.42 0.58
CA TYR A 47 1.31 7.54 -0.45
C TYR A 47 0.08 8.30 0.05
N ARG A 48 -0.35 9.29 -0.72
CA ARG A 48 -1.68 9.90 -0.56
C ARG A 48 -2.69 9.03 -1.29
N LEU A 49 -3.70 8.57 -0.55
CA LEU A 49 -4.68 7.64 -1.08
C LEU A 49 -6.08 8.23 -1.08
N ARG A 50 -6.84 7.95 -2.13
CA ARG A 50 -8.28 8.15 -2.20
C ARG A 50 -8.99 6.85 -1.86
N ARG A 51 -9.95 6.90 -0.94
CA ARG A 51 -10.87 5.78 -0.68
C ARG A 51 -11.95 5.77 -1.76
N LEU A 52 -12.00 4.73 -2.57
CA LEU A 52 -12.90 4.62 -3.72
C LEU A 52 -14.39 4.54 -3.33
N SER A 53 -14.69 4.01 -2.14
CA SER A 53 -16.08 3.87 -1.65
C SER A 53 -16.82 5.19 -1.49
N ASP A 54 -16.11 6.24 -1.07
CA ASP A 54 -16.69 7.56 -0.76
C ASP A 54 -15.98 8.71 -1.51
N GLN A 55 -14.97 8.38 -2.32
CA GLN A 55 -14.12 9.35 -3.04
C GLN A 55 -13.31 10.31 -2.13
N SER A 56 -13.39 10.15 -0.81
CA SER A 56 -12.62 10.94 0.15
C SER A 56 -11.13 10.60 0.15
N LEU A 57 -10.30 11.64 0.22
CA LEU A 57 -8.86 11.51 0.47
C LEU A 57 -8.63 11.11 1.93
N LEU A 58 -7.69 10.19 2.15
CA LEU A 58 -7.25 9.91 3.51
C LEU A 58 -6.54 11.15 4.08
N PRO A 59 -6.78 11.47 5.36
CA PRO A 59 -6.25 12.70 5.97
C PRO A 59 -4.74 12.66 6.18
N VAL A 60 -4.12 11.47 6.12
CA VAL A 60 -2.69 11.26 6.34
C VAL A 60 -2.10 10.38 5.23
N PRO A 61 -0.84 10.62 4.82
CA PRO A 61 -0.10 9.71 3.97
C PRO A 61 0.05 8.33 4.62
N ILE A 62 -0.02 7.28 3.79
CA ILE A 62 0.18 5.90 4.25
C ILE A 62 1.61 5.45 3.94
N PRO A 63 2.34 4.86 4.90
CA PRO A 63 3.69 4.39 4.68
C PRO A 63 3.79 3.40 3.52
N THR A 64 4.88 3.45 2.76
CA THR A 64 5.12 2.53 1.63
C THR A 64 5.06 1.05 2.01
N ALA A 65 5.42 0.70 3.25
CA ALA A 65 5.33 -0.66 3.79
C ALA A 65 3.88 -1.12 4.08
N ASP A 66 2.96 -0.17 4.26
CA ASP A 66 1.54 -0.40 4.54
C ASP A 66 0.67 -0.26 3.27
N VAL A 67 1.30 -0.06 2.09
CA VAL A 67 0.63 0.04 0.79
C VAL A 67 1.18 -1.02 -0.16
N ARG A 68 0.29 -1.72 -0.84
CA ARG A 68 0.66 -2.60 -1.95
C ARG A 68 -0.29 -2.43 -3.11
N ARG A 69 0.17 -2.73 -4.32
CA ARG A 69 -0.70 -2.79 -5.50
C ARG A 69 -1.85 -3.76 -5.23
N ALA A 70 -3.07 -3.33 -5.53
CA ALA A 70 -4.23 -4.18 -5.35
C ALA A 70 -4.06 -5.41 -6.25
N ARG A 71 -4.23 -6.60 -5.66
CA ARG A 71 -4.31 -7.81 -6.47
C ARG A 71 -5.53 -7.66 -7.38
N LYS A 72 -5.35 -7.86 -8.70
CA LYS A 72 -6.50 -8.08 -9.58
C LYS A 72 -7.25 -9.27 -8.99
N ARG A 73 -8.42 -9.02 -8.40
CA ARG A 73 -9.35 -10.12 -8.13
C ARG A 73 -9.88 -10.51 -9.51
N GLU A 74 -9.28 -11.51 -10.14
CA GLU A 74 -9.78 -12.13 -11.38
C GLU A 74 -11.05 -12.94 -11.12
N THR A 75 -11.98 -12.41 -10.33
CA THR A 75 -13.20 -13.13 -10.00
C THR A 75 -14.30 -12.14 -9.73
N TRP A 76 -15.44 -12.45 -10.34
CA TRP A 76 -16.83 -12.19 -9.96
C TRP A 76 -17.33 -10.74 -9.87
N TRP A 77 -17.95 -10.28 -10.97
CA TRP A 77 -19.34 -9.85 -10.90
C TRP A 77 -20.16 -10.93 -11.61
N VAL A 78 -20.95 -11.68 -10.84
CA VAL A 78 -22.23 -12.26 -11.28
C VAL A 78 -23.29 -11.67 -10.38
#